data_AF-A0AAF0UGY6-F1
#
_entry.id   AF-A0AAF0UGY6-F1
#
_cell.length_a   1.000
_cell.length_b   1.000
_cell.length_c   1.000
_cell.angle_alpha   90.00
_cell.angle_beta   90.00
_cell.angle_gamma   90.00
#
_symmetry.space_group_name_H-M   'P 1'
#
loop_
_entity.id
_entity.type
_entity.pdbx_description
1 polymer ?
#
loop_
_entity_poly.entity_id
_entity_poly.type
_entity_poly.pdbx_seq_one_letter_code
_entity_poly.pdbx_strand_id
1 'polypeptide(L)'
;MVSVRFMFGLFQEFSLASGLVANADKSSIYFGGVPTNVQSEILHELGFSQGYLPFNYLGVPLSTKRVSILQYQPLIDKIMRRI
;
A
#
# COMPACT_ATOMS: atom_id res chain seq x y z
N MET A 1 -3.87 -15.55 -9.51
CA MET A 1 -4.08 -14.48 -10.50
C MET A 1 -5.54 -14.09 -10.63
N VAL A 2 -6.47 -15.03 -10.80
CA VAL A 2 -7.92 -14.75 -10.94
C VAL A 2 -8.47 -13.75 -9.91
N SER A 3 -8.21 -13.95 -8.62
CA SER A 3 -8.70 -13.05 -7.55
C SER A 3 -8.14 -11.63 -7.64
N VAL A 4 -6.87 -11.47 -8.00
CA VAL A 4 -6.21 -10.16 -8.14
C VAL A 4 -6.83 -9.39 -9.30
N ARG A 5 -7.04 -10.05 -10.44
CA ARG A 5 -7.70 -9.47 -11.63
C ARG A 5 -9.11 -9.01 -11.32
N PHE A 6 -9.87 -9.87 -10.64
CA PHE A 6 -11.25 -9.56 -10.28
C PHE A 6 -11.34 -8.34 -9.36
N MET A 7 -10.51 -8.29 -8.30
CA MET A 7 -10.44 -7.13 -7.40
C MET A 7 -10.05 -5.85 -8.13
N PHE A 8 -9.09 -5.93 -9.06
CA PHE A 8 -8.68 -4.76 -9.84
C PHE A 8 -9.77 -4.30 -10.83
N GLY A 9 -10.51 -5.23 -11.43
CA GLY A 9 -11.68 -4.91 -12.25
C GLY A 9 -12.74 -4.15 -11.46
N LEU A 10 -13.10 -4.61 -10.26
CA LEU A 10 -14.02 -3.88 -9.37
C LEU A 10 -13.48 -2.50 -8.98
N PHE A 11 -12.18 -2.39 -8.74
CA PHE A 11 -11.55 -1.10 -8.46
C PHE A 11 -11.65 -0.14 -9.66
N GLN A 12 -11.47 -0.64 -10.88
CA GLN A 12 -11.65 0.15 -12.11
C GLN A 12 -13.11 0.57 -12.31
N GLU A 13 -14.08 -0.32 -12.06
CA GLU A 13 -15.51 0.02 -12.10
C GLU A 13 -15.84 1.14 -11.10
N PHE A 14 -15.34 1.03 -9.87
CA PHE A 14 -15.47 2.10 -8.86
C PHE A 14 -14.83 3.41 -9.34
N SER A 15 -13.65 3.34 -9.94
CA SER A 15 -12.94 4.50 -10.46
C SER A 15 -13.75 5.23 -11.53
N LEU A 16 -14.35 4.47 -12.46
CA LEU A 16 -15.24 5.01 -13.49
C LEU A 16 -16.51 5.63 -12.90
N ALA A 17 -17.15 4.95 -11.94
CA ALA A 17 -18.40 5.42 -11.34
C ALA A 17 -18.21 6.67 -10.46
N SER A 18 -17.08 6.76 -9.75
CA SER A 18 -16.79 7.87 -8.83
C SER A 18 -16.01 9.03 -9.47
N GLY A 19 -15.35 8.79 -10.61
CA GLY A 19 -14.38 9.71 -11.19
C GLY A 19 -13.05 9.79 -10.43
N LEU A 20 -12.83 8.94 -9.42
CA LEU A 20 -11.60 8.92 -8.62
C LEU A 20 -10.62 7.92 -9.20
N VAL A 21 -9.45 8.39 -9.64
CA VAL A 21 -8.39 7.55 -10.22
C VAL A 21 -7.21 7.40 -9.24
N ALA A 22 -6.69 6.19 -9.10
CA ALA A 22 -5.46 5.97 -8.32
C ALA A 22 -4.27 6.71 -8.92
N ASN A 23 -3.52 7.42 -8.08
CA ASN A 23 -2.23 7.99 -8.47
C ASN A 23 -1.16 6.88 -8.41
N ALA A 24 -0.66 6.45 -9.57
CA ALA A 24 0.30 5.36 -9.68
C ALA A 24 1.67 5.69 -9.04
N ASP A 25 2.08 6.96 -9.00
CA ASP A 25 3.34 7.39 -8.37
C ASP A 25 3.29 7.32 -6.84
N LYS A 26 2.09 7.43 -6.27
CA LYS A 26 1.84 7.35 -4.83
C LYS A 26 1.31 6.00 -4.37
N SER A 27 1.06 5.09 -5.31
CA SER A 27 0.49 3.77 -5.05
C SER A 27 1.52 2.69 -5.34
N SER A 28 1.69 1.77 -4.39
CA SER A 28 2.65 0.67 -4.53
C SER A 28 2.05 -0.63 -4.00
N ILE A 29 2.49 -1.75 -4.57
CA ILE A 29 2.10 -3.09 -4.14
C ILE A 29 3.19 -3.65 -3.21
N TYR A 30 2.76 -4.17 -2.06
CA TYR A 30 3.64 -4.78 -1.07
C TYR A 30 3.33 -6.27 -1.00
N PHE A 31 4.35 -7.12 -1.12
CA PHE A 31 4.20 -8.56 -1.13
C PHE A 31 4.68 -9.20 0.19
N GLY A 32 3.96 -10.22 0.64
CA GLY A 32 4.37 -11.10 1.74
C GLY A 32 4.12 -12.55 1.36
N GLY A 33 5.18 -13.37 1.33
CA GLY A 33 5.07 -14.80 1.04
C GLY A 33 4.67 -15.16 -0.41
N VAL A 34 4.79 -14.24 -1.37
CA VAL A 34 4.42 -14.46 -2.77
C VAL A 34 5.68 -14.83 -3.58
N PRO A 35 5.66 -15.89 -4.42
CA PRO A 35 6.78 -16.21 -5.31
C PRO A 35 7.13 -15.07 -6.28
N THR A 36 8.41 -14.85 -6.55
CA THR A 36 8.89 -13.69 -7.35
C THR A 36 8.31 -13.64 -8.75
N ASN A 37 8.14 -14.79 -9.41
CA ASN A 37 7.51 -14.87 -10.73
C ASN A 37 6.05 -14.36 -10.70
N VAL A 38 5.32 -14.66 -9.61
CA VAL A 38 3.94 -14.21 -9.42
C VAL A 38 3.89 -12.73 -9.05
N GLN A 39 4.87 -12.21 -8.30
CA GLN A 39 5.00 -10.77 -8.04
C GLN A 39 5.17 -10.00 -9.35
N SER A 40 6.08 -10.45 -10.22
CA SER A 40 6.31 -9.81 -11.52
C SER A 40 5.07 -9.82 -12.41
N GLU A 41 4.32 -10.93 -12.43
CA GLU A 41 3.04 -11.01 -13.17
C GLU A 41 2.03 -9.99 -12.65
N ILE A 42 1.85 -9.89 -11.33
CA ILE A 42 0.93 -8.92 -10.71
C ILE A 42 1.36 -7.48 -11.01
N LEU A 43 2.65 -7.15 -10.87
CA LEU A 43 3.15 -5.79 -11.10
C LEU A 43 2.95 -5.36 -12.56
N HIS A 44 3.27 -6.25 -13.49
CA HIS A 44 3.09 -6.00 -14.93
C HIS A 44 1.61 -5.78 -15.27
N GLU A 45 0.71 -6.56 -14.67
CA GLU A 45 -0.72 -6.48 -14.94
C GLU A 45 -1.39 -5.25 -14.32
N LEU A 46 -1.02 -4.88 -13.09
CA LEU A 46 -1.67 -3.78 -12.37
C LEU A 46 -1.03 -2.42 -12.66
N GLY A 47 0.20 -2.38 -13.17
CA GLY A 47 0.90 -1.14 -13.52
C GLY A 47 1.39 -0.30 -12.34
N PHE A 48 1.35 -0.84 -11.12
CA PHE A 48 1.87 -0.17 -9.92
C PHE A 48 3.32 -0.59 -9.64
N SER A 49 4.05 0.29 -8.95
CA SER A 49 5.40 0.00 -8.47
C SER A 49 5.40 -0.98 -7.30
N GLN A 50 6.49 -1.73 -7.13
CA GLN A 50 6.69 -2.55 -5.93
C GLN A 50 7.18 -1.67 -4.78
N GLY A 51 6.51 -1.77 -3.63
CA GLY A 51 6.96 -1.23 -2.36
C GLY A 51 7.65 -2.29 -1.50
N TYR A 52 8.45 -1.84 -0.53
CA TYR A 52 9.19 -2.70 0.39
C TYR A 52 8.92 -2.32 1.84
N LEU A 53 8.86 -3.33 2.71
CA LEU A 53 8.74 -3.14 4.16
C LEU A 53 10.13 -3.11 4.81
N PRO A 54 10.34 -2.32 5.89
CA PRO A 54 9.37 -1.39 6.47
C PRO A 54 9.29 -0.07 5.69
N PHE A 55 8.11 0.57 5.70
CA PHE A 55 7.92 1.93 5.18
C PHE A 55 7.06 2.76 6.14
N ASN A 56 7.04 4.08 6.00
CA ASN A 56 6.21 4.94 6.85
C ASN A 56 4.80 5.09 6.26
N TYR A 57 3.79 4.64 7.00
CA TYR A 57 2.39 4.92 6.71
C TYR A 57 1.85 5.94 7.71
N LEU A 58 1.41 7.10 7.20
CA LEU A 58 0.90 8.21 8.01
C LEU A 58 1.85 8.70 9.13
N GLY A 59 3.16 8.53 8.94
CA GLY A 59 4.19 8.94 9.91
C GLY A 59 4.58 7.89 10.94
N VAL A 60 4.08 6.65 10.81
CA VAL A 60 4.46 5.51 11.65
C VAL A 60 5.06 4.41 10.76
N PRO A 61 6.15 3.74 11.17
CA PRO A 61 6.69 2.63 10.41
C PRO A 61 5.71 1.46 10.40
N LEU A 62 5.23 1.10 9.21
CA LEU A 62 4.59 -0.17 8.95
C LEU A 62 5.67 -1.21 8.70
N SER A 63 5.70 -2.25 9.53
CA SER A 63 6.73 -3.30 9.52
C SER A 63 6.08 -4.67 9.67
N THR A 64 6.81 -5.72 9.28
CA THR A 64 6.45 -7.11 9.57
C THR A 64 6.63 -7.46 11.05
N LYS A 65 7.31 -6.61 11.83
CA LYS A 65 7.51 -6.77 13.27
C LYS A 65 6.54 -5.87 14.05
N ARG A 66 6.25 -6.26 15.29
CA ARG A 66 5.48 -5.42 16.22
C ARG A 66 6.20 -4.08 16.41
N VAL A 67 5.52 -3.00 16.06
CA VAL A 67 6.01 -1.63 16.22
C VAL A 67 6.09 -1.30 17.71
N SER A 68 7.21 -0.75 18.17
CA SER A 68 7.39 -0.36 19.58
C SER A 68 6.69 0.96 19.88
N ILE A 69 6.35 1.20 21.15
CA ILE A 69 5.75 2.47 21.59
C ILE A 69 6.62 3.67 21.16
N LEU A 70 7.95 3.54 21.24
CA LEU A 70 8.89 4.58 20.83
C LEU A 70 8.78 4.93 19.33
N GLN A 71 8.45 3.96 18.48
CA GLN A 71 8.26 4.20 17.05
C GLN A 71 6.96 4.95 16.72
N TYR A 72 6.01 5.04 17.66
CA TYR A 72 4.82 5.87 17.54
C TYR A 72 5.03 7.32 18.01
N GLN A 73 6.16 7.62 18.68
CA GLN A 73 6.43 8.95 19.22
C GLN A 73 6.24 10.09 18.19
N PRO A 74 6.71 9.96 16.93
CA PRO A 74 6.52 11.01 15.93
C PRO A 74 5.05 11.33 15.64
N LEU A 75 4.17 10.31 15.69
CA LEU A 75 2.73 10.48 15.51
C LEU A 75 2.11 11.14 16.74
N ILE A 76 2.49 10.72 17.94
CA ILE A 76 2.04 11.31 19.21
C ILE A 76 2.40 12.80 19.25
N ASP A 77 3.66 13.14 18.95
CA ASP A 77 4.14 14.53 18.92
C ASP A 77 3.39 15.39 17.89
N LYS A 78 2.95 14.80 16.78
CA LYS A 78 2.17 15.48 15.75
C LYS A 78 0.73 15.75 16.21
N ILE A 79 0.13 14.85 16.97
CA ILE A 79 -1.20 15.03 17.57
C ILE A 79 -1.14 16.10 18.67
N MET A 80 -0.18 15.99 19.59
CA MET A 80 -0.03 16.93 20.71
C MET A 80 0.27 18.36 20.25
N ARG A 81 1.00 18.55 19.15
CA ARG A 81 1.26 19.89 18.56
C ARG A 81 0.03 20.56 17.95
N ARG A 82 -1.04 19.81 17.68
CA ARG A 82 -2.26 20.32 17.04
C ARG A 82 -3.34 20.73 18.04
N ILE A 83 -3.16 20.36 19.31
CA ILE A 83 -3.96 20.79 20.46
C ILE A 83 -3.32 22.05 21.03
#